data_AF-A0A538S0E0-F1
#
_entry.id   AF-A0A538S0E0-F1
#
_cell.length_a   1.000
_cell.length_b   1.000
_cell.length_c   1.000
_cell.angle_alpha   90.00
_cell.angle_beta   90.00
_cell.angle_gamma   90.00
#
_symmetry.space_group_name_H-M   'P 1'
#
loop_
_entity.id
_entity.type
_entity.pdbx_description
1 polymer ?
#
loop_
_entity_poly.entity_id
_entity_poly.type
_entity_poly.pdbx_seq_one_letter_code
_entity_poly.pdbx_strand_id
1 'polypeptide(L)'
;MRTARDRGMIVRMSDTLSPTSPVDTGKVAGRRILRFESIDQMLAEVDRLAEAERAGRLKRLGNWTLGQALGHLAVWAEYGYTGPPLKTPFLIRWLLRLRKQRFLHQPMPAGVKIPGVKGGTLATEAMPLDEAQQRLRRVMERLKAAPPVIP
;
A
#
# COMPACT_ATOMS: atom_id res chain seq x y z
N MET A 1 36.56 52.70 22.80
CA MET A 1 35.13 52.39 23.00
C MET A 1 34.62 51.72 21.73
N ARG A 2 34.08 50.49 21.87
CA ARG A 2 33.74 49.54 20.79
C ARG A 2 32.60 50.04 19.90
N THR A 3 32.56 49.61 18.63
CA THR A 3 31.39 48.92 18.04
C THR A 3 31.76 48.24 16.72
N ALA A 4 31.62 46.92 16.69
CA ALA A 4 31.81 46.06 15.54
C ALA A 4 30.60 46.18 14.58
N ARG A 5 30.87 46.18 13.27
CA ARG A 5 29.84 46.03 12.23
C ARG A 5 29.49 44.55 12.09
N ASP A 6 28.27 44.23 12.48
CA ASP A 6 27.66 42.91 12.32
C ASP A 6 27.23 42.71 10.86
N ARG A 7 27.85 41.74 10.17
CA ARG A 7 27.49 41.34 8.81
C ARG A 7 26.52 40.18 8.91
N GLY A 8 25.23 40.48 8.81
CA GLY A 8 24.16 39.48 8.73
C GLY A 8 24.35 38.57 7.51
N MET A 9 24.72 37.32 7.76
CA MET A 9 24.78 36.24 6.78
C MET A 9 23.36 35.69 6.61
N ILE A 10 22.67 36.09 5.54
CA ILE A 10 21.40 35.47 5.14
C ILE A 10 21.73 34.09 4.56
N VAL A 11 21.63 33.04 5.37
CA VAL A 11 21.70 31.66 4.90
C VAL A 11 20.34 31.31 4.30
N ARG A 12 20.24 31.35 2.98
CA ARG A 12 19.14 30.72 2.24
C ARG A 12 19.35 29.20 2.26
N MET A 13 18.71 28.50 3.21
CA MET A 13 18.54 27.05 3.16
C MET A 13 17.45 26.74 2.12
N SER A 14 17.84 26.69 0.85
CA SER A 14 17.03 26.10 -0.21
C SER A 14 17.64 24.76 -0.59
N ASP A 15 17.54 23.78 0.32
CA ASP A 15 17.82 22.38 0.01
C ASP A 15 16.70 21.84 -0.88
N THR A 16 16.90 22.01 -2.18
CA THR A 16 16.03 21.45 -3.20
C THR A 16 16.44 20.00 -3.37
N LEU A 17 15.83 19.09 -2.61
CA LEU A 17 16.03 17.65 -2.81
C LEU A 17 15.54 17.27 -4.21
N SER A 18 16.47 16.89 -5.09
CA SER A 18 16.16 16.27 -6.38
C SER A 18 15.24 15.06 -6.19
N PRO A 19 14.20 14.86 -7.03
CA PRO A 19 13.32 13.71 -6.88
C PRO A 19 14.13 12.43 -7.10
N THR A 20 14.28 11.62 -6.05
CA THR A 20 14.87 10.29 -6.17
C THR A 20 14.02 9.47 -7.12
N SER A 21 14.64 8.89 -8.16
CA SER A 21 13.95 8.03 -9.12
C SER A 21 13.12 6.95 -8.39
N PRO A 22 11.93 6.59 -8.90
CA PRO A 22 11.07 5.60 -8.26
C PRO A 22 11.80 4.27 -8.02
N VAL A 23 11.57 3.68 -6.84
CA VAL A 23 12.15 2.39 -6.46
C VAL A 23 11.61 1.27 -7.36
N ASP A 24 12.50 0.43 -7.90
CA ASP A 24 12.13 -0.81 -8.57
C ASP A 24 11.65 -1.84 -7.53
N THR A 25 10.35 -1.82 -7.26
CA THR A 25 9.73 -2.66 -6.24
C THR A 25 9.90 -4.16 -6.47
N GLY A 26 10.22 -4.61 -7.69
CA GLY A 26 10.48 -6.02 -8.01
C GLY A 26 11.81 -6.53 -7.47
N LYS A 27 12.77 -5.63 -7.20
CA LYS A 27 14.14 -5.97 -6.76
C LYS A 27 14.43 -5.62 -5.31
N VAL A 28 13.45 -5.07 -4.59
CA VAL A 28 13.59 -4.66 -3.19
C VAL A 28 13.79 -5.88 -2.29
N ALA A 29 14.88 -5.88 -1.53
CA ALA A 29 15.16 -6.85 -0.47
C ALA A 29 14.61 -6.39 0.89
N GLY A 30 14.62 -7.28 1.89
CA GLY A 30 14.23 -6.96 3.27
C GLY A 30 12.72 -6.95 3.55
N ARG A 31 11.91 -7.51 2.63
CA ARG A 31 10.47 -7.73 2.86
C ARG A 31 10.26 -8.79 3.94
N ARG A 32 9.38 -8.52 4.90
CA ARG A 32 8.92 -9.54 5.86
C ARG A 32 7.96 -10.49 5.16
N ILE A 33 8.08 -11.78 5.47
CA ILE A 33 7.06 -12.77 5.13
C ILE A 33 6.06 -12.80 6.29
N LEU A 34 4.79 -12.55 5.99
CA LEU A 34 3.71 -12.54 6.97
C LEU A 34 2.74 -13.66 6.63
N ARG A 35 2.28 -14.37 7.67
CA ARG A 35 1.18 -15.33 7.60
C ARG A 35 0.28 -15.06 8.79
N PHE A 36 -1.02 -14.96 8.53
CA PHE A 36 -2.04 -14.76 9.54
C PHE A 36 -3.01 -15.93 9.50
N GLU A 37 -3.38 -16.42 10.67
CA GLU A 37 -4.39 -17.49 10.80
C GLU A 37 -5.81 -16.92 10.97
N SER A 38 -5.94 -15.59 11.15
CA SER A 38 -7.22 -14.91 11.21
C SER A 38 -7.14 -13.46 10.73
N ILE A 39 -8.30 -12.88 10.40
CA ILE A 39 -8.41 -11.45 10.09
C ILE A 39 -8.03 -10.59 11.30
N ASP A 40 -8.31 -11.06 12.53
CA ASP A 40 -7.95 -10.32 13.75
C ASP A 40 -6.43 -10.20 13.93
N GLN A 41 -5.67 -11.26 13.62
CA GLN A 41 -4.20 -11.20 13.63
C GLN A 41 -3.67 -10.21 12.58
N MET A 42 -4.28 -10.17 11.40
CA MET A 42 -3.92 -9.20 10.36
C MET A 42 -4.24 -7.76 10.81
N LEU A 43 -5.41 -7.51 11.41
CA LEU A 43 -5.79 -6.19 11.92
C LEU A 43 -4.87 -5.74 13.08
N ALA A 44 -4.45 -6.64 13.95
CA ALA A 44 -3.46 -6.34 14.99
C ALA A 44 -2.10 -5.91 14.39
N GLU A 45 -1.66 -6.56 13.30
CA GLU A 45 -0.45 -6.13 12.59
C GLU A 45 -0.63 -4.75 11.93
N VAL A 46 -1.81 -4.44 11.38
CA VAL A 46 -2.13 -3.11 10.86
C VAL A 46 -2.02 -2.06 11.96
N ASP A 47 -2.55 -2.34 13.16
CA ASP A 47 -2.47 -1.43 14.30
C ASP A 47 -1.02 -1.19 14.72
N ARG A 48 -0.20 -2.25 14.79
CA ARG A 48 1.24 -2.17 15.08
C ARG A 48 2.01 -1.34 14.04
N LEU A 49 1.68 -1.50 12.76
CA LEU A 49 2.29 -0.72 11.67
C LEU A 49 1.89 0.76 11.75
N ALA A 50 0.62 1.05 12.04
CA ALA A 50 0.13 2.42 12.17
C ALA A 50 0.77 3.13 13.36
N GLU A 51 0.91 2.44 14.51
CA GLU A 51 1.65 2.97 15.66
C GLU A 51 3.12 3.25 15.31
N ALA A 52 3.79 2.34 14.61
CA ALA A 52 5.18 2.52 14.19
C ALA A 52 5.34 3.70 13.21
N GLU A 53 4.41 3.90 12.28
CA GLU A 53 4.41 5.06 11.37
C GLU A 53 4.24 6.36 12.15
N ARG A 54 3.25 6.45 13.05
CA ARG A 54 3.02 7.64 13.89
C ARG A 54 4.22 7.97 14.78
N ALA A 55 4.93 6.94 15.26
CA ALA A 55 6.15 7.10 16.04
C ALA A 55 7.41 7.34 15.20
N GLY A 56 7.31 7.42 13.86
CA GLY A 56 8.47 7.61 12.97
C GLY A 56 9.43 6.42 12.91
N ARG A 57 8.99 5.24 13.35
CA ARG A 57 9.80 3.99 13.41
C ARG A 57 9.61 3.09 12.20
N LEU A 58 8.66 3.38 11.31
CA LEU A 58 8.38 2.53 10.16
C LEU A 58 9.38 2.78 9.03
N LYS A 59 10.08 1.72 8.61
CA LYS A 59 10.93 1.76 7.42
C LYS A 59 10.14 1.42 6.17
N ARG A 60 9.94 2.41 5.30
CA ARG A 60 9.34 2.22 3.97
C ARG A 60 10.37 1.66 2.99
N LEU A 61 10.04 0.55 2.33
CA LEU A 61 10.91 -0.11 1.33
C LEU A 61 10.50 0.16 -0.13
N GLY A 62 9.32 0.74 -0.36
CA GLY A 62 8.79 1.01 -1.70
C GLY A 62 8.35 2.46 -1.87
N ASN A 63 7.58 2.72 -2.92
CA ASN A 63 7.17 4.08 -3.28
C ASN A 63 5.94 4.57 -2.48
N TRP A 64 5.18 3.68 -1.87
CA TRP A 64 3.89 4.01 -1.25
C TRP A 64 4.02 4.29 0.24
N THR A 65 3.28 5.29 0.72
CA THR A 65 3.08 5.49 2.16
C THR A 65 2.28 4.32 2.75
N LEU A 66 2.30 4.15 4.08
CA LEU A 66 1.48 3.12 4.72
C LEU A 66 -0.01 3.32 4.42
N GLY A 67 -0.51 4.56 4.51
CA GLY A 67 -1.90 4.88 4.18
C GLY A 67 -2.30 4.50 2.76
N GLN A 68 -1.44 4.78 1.77
CA GLN A 68 -1.68 4.36 0.38
C GLN A 68 -1.73 2.83 0.23
N ALA A 69 -0.84 2.09 0.90
CA ALA A 69 -0.85 0.63 0.86
C ALA A 69 -2.09 0.02 1.53
N LEU A 70 -2.52 0.54 2.69
CA LEU A 70 -3.73 0.08 3.37
C LEU A 70 -4.99 0.42 2.57
N GLY A 71 -5.06 1.63 2.00
CA GLY A 71 -6.16 2.06 1.14
C GLY A 71 -6.29 1.19 -0.10
N HIS A 72 -5.16 0.87 -0.74
CA HIS A 72 -5.12 -0.07 -1.85
C HIS A 72 -5.71 -1.45 -1.49
N LEU A 73 -5.25 -2.04 -0.38
CA LEU A 73 -5.77 -3.32 0.09
C LEU A 73 -7.27 -3.26 0.40
N ALA A 74 -7.73 -2.16 1.01
CA ALA A 74 -9.13 -1.97 1.35
C ALA A 74 -10.02 -1.94 0.10
N VAL A 75 -9.62 -1.18 -0.93
CA VAL A 75 -10.38 -1.10 -2.18
C VAL A 75 -10.38 -2.43 -2.92
N TRP A 76 -9.26 -3.14 -2.97
CA TRP A 76 -9.21 -4.46 -3.62
C TRP A 76 -10.07 -5.51 -2.90
N ALA A 77 -10.15 -5.46 -1.57
CA ALA A 77 -11.09 -6.29 -0.83
C ALA A 77 -12.55 -5.90 -1.10
N GLU A 78 -12.82 -4.60 -1.25
CA GLU A 78 -14.15 -4.06 -1.55
C GLU A 78 -14.64 -4.48 -2.94
N TYR A 79 -13.73 -4.61 -3.92
CA TYR A 79 -14.06 -5.13 -5.25
C TYR A 79 -14.60 -6.56 -5.25
N GLY A 80 -14.39 -7.35 -4.20
CA GLY A 80 -15.09 -8.63 -4.04
C GLY A 80 -16.61 -8.47 -3.87
N TYR A 81 -17.08 -7.30 -3.43
CA TYR A 81 -18.50 -6.99 -3.22
C TYR A 81 -19.09 -6.13 -4.32
N THR A 82 -18.29 -5.23 -4.91
CA THR A 82 -18.78 -4.25 -5.90
C THR A 82 -18.36 -4.58 -7.33
N GLY A 83 -17.39 -5.48 -7.49
CA GLY A 83 -16.69 -5.71 -8.75
C GLY A 83 -15.61 -4.65 -9.00
N PRO A 84 -14.46 -5.03 -9.59
CA PRO A 84 -13.46 -4.06 -10.01
C PRO A 84 -13.92 -3.33 -11.28
N PRO A 85 -13.51 -2.07 -11.50
CA PRO A 85 -13.76 -1.34 -12.73
C PRO A 85 -12.83 -1.81 -13.88
N LEU A 86 -12.68 -3.12 -14.05
CA LEU A 86 -11.85 -3.77 -15.07
C LEU A 86 -12.70 -4.73 -15.90
N LYS A 87 -12.56 -4.65 -17.22
CA LYS A 87 -13.08 -5.68 -18.13
C LYS A 87 -12.00 -6.73 -18.34
N THR A 88 -12.02 -7.80 -17.55
CA THR A 88 -11.05 -8.90 -17.69
C THR A 88 -11.41 -9.78 -18.90
N PRO A 89 -10.52 -9.93 -19.90
CA PRO A 89 -10.76 -10.79 -21.05
C PRO A 89 -11.01 -12.24 -20.64
N PHE A 90 -11.84 -12.97 -21.39
CA PHE A 90 -12.23 -14.35 -21.07
C PHE A 90 -11.04 -15.29 -20.86
N LEU A 91 -10.03 -15.22 -21.74
CA LEU A 91 -8.81 -16.04 -21.63
C LEU A 91 -8.06 -15.79 -20.31
N ILE A 92 -8.00 -14.53 -19.87
CA ILE A 92 -7.37 -14.16 -18.61
C ILE A 92 -8.18 -14.69 -17.43
N ARG A 93 -9.52 -14.59 -17.46
CA ARG A 93 -10.40 -15.17 -16.43
C ARG A 93 -10.19 -16.67 -16.28
N TRP A 94 -10.11 -17.39 -17.40
CA TRP A 94 -9.84 -18.83 -17.41
C TRP A 94 -8.47 -19.17 -16.83
N LEU A 95 -7.41 -18.46 -17.24
CA LEU A 95 -6.06 -18.64 -16.69
C LEU A 95 -5.99 -18.35 -15.18
N LEU A 96 -6.64 -17.28 -14.72
CA LEU A 96 -6.70 -16.94 -13.29
C LEU A 96 -7.44 -18.01 -12.48
N ARG A 97 -8.51 -18.60 -13.04
CA ARG A 97 -9.24 -19.71 -12.41
C ARG A 97 -8.34 -20.93 -12.21
N LEU A 98 -7.48 -21.27 -13.18
CA LEU A 98 -6.51 -22.37 -13.03
C LEU A 98 -5.44 -22.07 -11.98
N ARG A 99 -5.10 -20.79 -11.76
CA ARG A 99 -4.09 -20.35 -10.79
C ARG A 99 -4.65 -19.98 -9.41
N LYS A 100 -5.96 -20.12 -9.19
CA LYS A 100 -6.65 -19.72 -7.93
C LYS A 100 -5.96 -20.29 -6.68
N GLN A 101 -5.65 -21.59 -6.66
CA GLN A 101 -5.01 -22.24 -5.52
C GLN A 101 -3.64 -21.63 -5.19
N ARG A 102 -2.87 -21.29 -6.22
CA ARG A 102 -1.59 -20.61 -6.05
C ARG A 102 -1.77 -19.22 -5.43
N PHE A 103 -2.73 -18.43 -5.90
CA PHE A 103 -2.98 -17.09 -5.36
C PHE A 103 -3.49 -17.10 -3.91
N LEU A 104 -4.23 -18.15 -3.52
CA LEU A 104 -4.75 -18.27 -2.15
C LEU A 104 -3.70 -18.76 -1.14
N HIS A 105 -2.74 -19.58 -1.58
CA HIS A 105 -1.82 -20.27 -0.65
C HIS A 105 -0.35 -19.86 -0.79
N GLN A 106 0.02 -19.07 -1.80
CA GLN A 106 1.40 -18.60 -2.01
C GLN A 106 1.48 -17.07 -1.91
N PRO A 107 2.63 -16.53 -1.46
CA PRO A 107 2.86 -15.09 -1.48
C PRO A 107 2.67 -14.51 -2.88
N MET A 108 2.03 -13.35 -2.98
CA MET A 108 1.93 -12.66 -4.27
C MET A 108 3.32 -12.17 -4.72
N PRO A 109 3.70 -12.41 -5.99
CA PRO A 109 4.97 -11.91 -6.52
C PRO A 109 5.01 -10.37 -6.52
N ALA A 110 6.18 -9.82 -6.18
CA ALA A 110 6.42 -8.39 -6.23
C ALA A 110 6.48 -7.87 -7.67
N GLY A 111 6.10 -6.60 -7.87
CA GLY A 111 6.29 -5.91 -9.15
C GLY A 111 5.33 -6.31 -10.28
N VAL A 112 4.31 -7.13 -10.00
CA VAL A 112 3.27 -7.44 -10.98
C VAL A 112 2.49 -6.19 -11.35
N LYS A 113 2.29 -6.00 -12.66
CA LYS A 113 1.49 -4.90 -13.23
C LYS A 113 0.36 -5.48 -14.07
N ILE A 114 -0.81 -4.88 -13.98
CA ILE A 114 -1.95 -5.19 -14.84
C ILE A 114 -1.73 -4.49 -16.19
N PRO A 115 -1.66 -5.23 -17.32
CA PRO A 115 -1.50 -4.63 -18.64
C PRO A 115 -2.62 -3.61 -18.93
N GLY A 116 -2.26 -2.46 -19.48
CA GLY A 116 -3.21 -1.41 -19.84
C GLY A 116 -3.74 -0.56 -18.67
N VAL A 117 -3.32 -0.81 -17.43
CA VAL A 117 -3.72 0.00 -16.26
C VAL A 117 -2.62 1.01 -15.93
N LYS A 118 -2.97 2.31 -15.92
CA LYS A 118 -2.06 3.39 -15.52
C LYS A 118 -1.55 3.15 -14.09
N GLY A 119 -0.25 3.30 -13.87
CA GLY A 119 0.37 3.01 -12.57
C GLY A 119 0.53 1.51 -12.26
N GLY A 120 0.07 0.63 -13.16
CA GLY A 120 0.21 -0.82 -13.05
C GLY A 120 -0.84 -1.50 -12.18
N THR A 121 -1.68 -0.77 -11.46
CA THR A 121 -2.80 -1.31 -10.68
C THR A 121 -3.84 -0.22 -10.38
N LEU A 122 -5.00 -0.62 -9.85
CA LEU A 122 -6.05 0.30 -9.41
C LEU A 122 -5.87 0.70 -7.95
N ALA A 123 -6.58 1.75 -7.51
CA ALA A 123 -6.59 2.23 -6.13
C ALA A 123 -5.19 2.57 -5.63
N THR A 124 -4.55 3.54 -6.28
CA THR A 124 -3.16 3.96 -5.99
C THR A 124 -3.08 5.39 -5.49
N GLU A 125 -4.22 6.02 -5.24
CA GLU A 125 -4.31 7.39 -4.73
C GLU A 125 -3.71 7.48 -3.33
N ALA A 126 -3.07 8.61 -3.04
CA ALA A 126 -2.59 8.87 -1.68
C ALA A 126 -3.78 8.97 -0.73
N MET A 127 -3.68 8.31 0.42
CA MET A 127 -4.71 8.29 1.45
C MET A 127 -4.07 8.54 2.82
N PRO A 128 -4.64 9.41 3.67
CA PRO A 128 -4.22 9.56 5.05
C PRO A 128 -4.25 8.22 5.81
N LEU A 129 -3.28 8.01 6.70
CA LEU A 129 -3.13 6.74 7.42
C LEU A 129 -4.40 6.34 8.17
N ASP A 130 -4.97 7.26 8.94
CA ASP A 130 -6.13 6.96 9.79
C ASP A 130 -7.38 6.62 8.98
N GLU A 131 -7.60 7.33 7.86
CA GLU A 131 -8.68 7.04 6.92
C GLU A 131 -8.51 5.65 6.30
N ALA A 132 -7.30 5.34 5.82
CA ALA A 132 -6.98 4.06 5.21
C ALA A 132 -7.13 2.88 6.18
N GLN A 133 -6.67 3.05 7.43
CA GLN A 133 -6.79 2.06 8.49
C GLN A 133 -8.27 1.78 8.82
N GLN A 134 -9.09 2.82 8.97
CA GLN A 134 -10.52 2.68 9.21
C GLN A 134 -11.24 2.00 8.04
N ARG A 135 -10.91 2.38 6.80
CA ARG A 135 -11.50 1.77 5.61
C ARG A 135 -11.15 0.29 5.50
N LEU A 136 -9.87 -0.06 5.71
CA LEU A 136 -9.43 -1.45 5.71
C LEU A 136 -10.13 -2.27 6.79
N ARG A 137 -10.21 -1.74 8.03
CA ARG A 137 -10.92 -2.41 9.12
C ARG A 137 -12.37 -2.69 8.76
N ARG A 138 -13.09 -1.70 8.22
CA ARG A 138 -14.50 -1.86 7.82
C ARG A 138 -14.72 -2.99 6.83
N VAL A 139 -13.92 -3.04 5.75
CA VAL A 139 -14.09 -4.08 4.72
C VAL A 139 -13.67 -5.46 5.22
N MET A 140 -12.68 -5.53 6.11
CA MET A 140 -12.22 -6.79 6.70
C MET A 140 -13.20 -7.34 7.73
N GLU A 141 -13.85 -6.49 8.55
CA GLU A 141 -14.95 -6.93 9.41
C GLU A 141 -16.16 -7.40 8.59
N ARG A 142 -16.46 -6.74 7.46
CA ARG A 142 -17.48 -7.24 6.53
C ARG A 142 -17.12 -8.62 5.99
N LEU A 143 -15.85 -8.84 5.62
CA LEU A 143 -15.35 -10.13 5.14
C LEU A 143 -15.40 -11.24 6.21
N LYS A 144 -15.22 -10.90 7.49
CA LYS A 144 -15.47 -11.84 8.60
C LYS A 144 -16.94 -12.24 8.69
N ALA A 145 -17.85 -11.30 8.45
CA ALA A 145 -19.29 -11.51 8.64
C ALA A 145 -19.95 -12.25 7.46
N ALA A 146 -19.53 -11.98 6.22
CA ALA A 146 -20.15 -12.57 5.04
C ALA A 146 -19.16 -12.71 3.87
N PRO A 147 -19.29 -13.75 3.03
CA PRO A 147 -18.48 -13.88 1.83
C PRO A 147 -18.80 -12.76 0.81
N PRO A 148 -17.83 -12.41 -0.05
CA PRO A 148 -18.08 -11.50 -1.16
C PRO A 148 -19.11 -12.05 -2.16
N VAL A 149 -19.87 -11.15 -2.79
CA VAL A 149 -21.02 -11.50 -3.65
C VAL A 149 -20.71 -11.47 -5.14
N ILE A 150 -19.54 -10.96 -5.53
CA ILE A 150 -19.11 -10.89 -6.94
C ILE A 150 -18.17 -12.06 -7.26
N PRO A 151 -18.47 -12.89 -8.29
CA PRO A 151 -17.66 -14.05 -8.68
C PRO A 151 -16.30 -13.74 -9.31
#